data_AF-A0AAU0KKA7-F1
#
_entry.id   AF-A0AAU0KKA7-F1
#
_cell.length_a   1.000
_cell.length_b   1.000
_cell.length_c   1.000
_cell.angle_alpha   90.00
_cell.angle_beta   90.00
_cell.angle_gamma   90.00
#
_symmetry.space_group_name_H-M   'P 1'
#
loop_
_entity.id
_entity.type
_entity.pdbx_description
1 polymer ?
#
loop_
_entity_poly.entity_id
_entity_poly.type
_entity_poly.pdbx_seq_one_letter_code
_entity_poly.pdbx_strand_id
1 'polypeptide(L)'
;MKQRLEGAKHQPVTIDATSGTCTRTPPKIKLTELEDVRREMARVYREARGGMIDASEAGRLAYILSGIGKLIEATEIEKRLVQMERKLLE
;
A
#
# COMPACT_ATOMS: atom_id res chain seq x y z
N MET A 1 -14.60 -44.17 -1.54
CA MET A 1 -13.51 -43.35 -0.98
C MET A 1 -12.84 -42.57 -2.10
N LYS A 2 -13.08 -41.26 -2.22
CA LYS A 2 -12.31 -40.37 -3.12
C LYS A 2 -11.71 -39.27 -2.24
N GLN A 3 -10.42 -39.41 -1.89
CA GLN A 3 -9.68 -38.33 -1.28
C GLN A 3 -9.40 -37.28 -2.37
N ARG A 4 -9.99 -36.11 -2.17
CA ARG A 4 -9.73 -34.91 -2.96
C ARG A 4 -8.38 -34.37 -2.49
N LEU A 5 -7.32 -34.59 -3.28
CA LEU A 5 -6.04 -33.93 -3.08
C LEU A 5 -6.25 -32.42 -3.24
N GLU A 6 -6.24 -31.69 -2.12
CA GLU A 6 -6.20 -30.24 -2.14
C GLU A 6 -4.87 -29.79 -2.75
N GLY A 7 -4.93 -29.12 -3.89
CA GLY A 7 -3.76 -28.56 -4.54
C GLY A 7 -3.04 -27.61 -3.60
N ALA A 8 -1.80 -27.93 -3.24
CA ALA A 8 -0.96 -27.08 -2.40
C ALA A 8 -0.83 -25.70 -3.06
N LYS A 9 -1.36 -24.66 -2.42
CA LYS A 9 -1.24 -23.27 -2.87
C LYS A 9 0.22 -22.88 -2.77
N HIS A 10 0.93 -22.83 -3.90
CA HIS A 10 2.33 -22.44 -3.94
C HIS A 10 2.43 -20.97 -3.54
N GLN A 11 3.14 -20.69 -2.44
CA GLN A 11 3.36 -19.31 -2.01
C GLN A 11 4.37 -18.64 -2.95
N PRO A 12 4.17 -17.37 -3.33
CA PRO A 12 5.13 -16.65 -4.14
C PRO A 12 6.45 -16.51 -3.39
N VAL A 13 7.53 -16.86 -4.08
CA VAL A 13 8.92 -16.73 -3.62
C VAL A 13 9.64 -15.71 -4.51
N THR A 14 10.38 -14.81 -3.87
CA THR A 14 11.25 -13.87 -4.56
C THR A 14 12.67 -14.44 -4.52
N ILE A 15 13.24 -14.66 -5.70
CA ILE A 15 14.63 -15.09 -5.84
C ILE A 15 15.47 -13.82 -5.88
N ASP A 16 16.40 -13.68 -4.92
CA ASP A 16 17.36 -12.59 -4.94
C ASP A 16 18.28 -12.74 -6.15
N ALA A 17 18.37 -11.69 -6.98
CA ALA A 17 19.10 -11.74 -8.24
C ALA A 17 20.63 -11.87 -8.05
N THR A 18 21.14 -11.55 -6.85
CA THR A 18 22.59 -11.54 -6.57
C THR A 18 23.05 -12.85 -5.93
N SER A 19 22.30 -13.35 -4.95
CA SER A 19 22.64 -14.51 -4.13
C SER A 19 21.91 -15.79 -4.55
N GLY A 20 20.87 -15.70 -5.38
CA GLY A 20 20.02 -16.84 -5.76
C GLY A 20 19.18 -17.38 -4.61
N THR A 21 19.13 -16.68 -3.47
CA THR A 21 18.38 -17.13 -2.30
C THR A 21 16.88 -16.89 -2.48
N CYS A 22 16.07 -17.91 -2.19
CA CYS A 22 14.62 -17.80 -2.21
C CYS A 22 14.13 -17.21 -0.89
N THR A 23 13.60 -15.99 -0.92
CA THR A 23 12.98 -15.34 0.24
C THR A 23 11.48 -15.18 0.03
N ARG A 24 10.72 -15.03 1.13
CA ARG A 24 9.29 -14.77 1.05
C ARG A 24 9.06 -13.42 0.37
N THR A 25 8.22 -13.37 -0.66
CA THR A 25 7.88 -12.11 -1.33
C THR A 25 7.29 -11.13 -0.32
N PRO A 26 7.83 -9.90 -0.20
CA PRO A 26 7.26 -8.89 0.66
C PRO A 26 5.81 -8.61 0.28
N PRO A 27 4.90 -8.41 1.26
CA PRO A 27 3.52 -8.06 0.95
C PRO A 27 3.49 -6.74 0.18
N LYS A 28 2.72 -6.69 -0.91
CA LYS A 28 2.55 -5.47 -1.71
C LYS A 28 1.88 -4.40 -0.85
N ILE A 29 2.55 -3.27 -0.67
CA ILE A 29 1.96 -2.08 -0.04
C ILE A 29 0.92 -1.53 -1.02
N LYS A 30 -0.35 -1.56 -0.62
CA LYS A 30 -1.42 -0.91 -1.36
C LYS A 30 -1.51 0.53 -0.87
N LEU A 31 -1.64 1.48 -1.78
CA LEU A 31 -1.79 2.91 -1.49
C LEU A 31 -2.88 3.49 -2.41
N THR A 32 -3.99 2.75 -2.53
CA THR A 32 -5.08 3.07 -3.45
C THR A 32 -6.14 3.96 -2.81
N GLU A 33 -6.32 3.84 -1.50
CA GLU A 33 -7.31 4.59 -0.72
C GLU A 33 -6.62 5.32 0.45
N LEU A 34 -7.25 6.36 0.97
CA LEU A 34 -6.73 7.11 2.12
C LEU A 34 -6.50 6.24 3.35
N GLU A 35 -7.33 5.23 3.56
CA GLU A 35 -7.20 4.30 4.68
C GLU A 35 -5.91 3.47 4.58
N ASP A 36 -5.45 3.16 3.36
CA ASP A 36 -4.19 2.47 3.15
C ASP A 36 -2.99 3.38 3.44
N VAL A 37 -3.05 4.63 2.97
CA VAL A 37 -2.04 5.66 3.28
C VAL A 37 -1.95 5.89 4.80
N ARG A 38 -3.11 5.97 5.47
CA ARG A 38 -3.20 6.12 6.93
C ARG A 38 -2.51 4.96 7.66
N ARG A 39 -2.74 3.72 7.21
CA ARG A 39 -2.10 2.54 7.80
C ARG A 39 -0.58 2.57 7.64
N GLU A 40 -0.09 2.94 6.47
CA GLU A 40 1.36 3.02 6.23
C GLU A 40 2.00 4.19 7.00
N MET A 41 1.34 5.35 7.08
CA MET A 41 1.80 6.45 7.94
C MET A 41 1.91 6.04 9.42
N ALA A 42 0.91 5.32 9.93
CA ALA A 42 0.93 4.84 11.31
C ALA A 42 2.06 3.82 11.53
N ARG A 43 2.39 3.02 10.51
CA ARG A 43 3.54 2.11 10.54
C ARG A 43 4.86 2.87 10.59
N VAL A 44 5.08 3.83 9.70
CA VAL A 44 6.28 4.69 9.68
C VAL A 44 6.48 5.37 11.03
N TYR A 45 5.41 5.91 11.63
CA TYR A 45 5.47 6.52 12.95
C TYR A 45 5.91 5.53 14.04
N ARG A 46 5.34 4.32 14.07
CA ARG A 46 5.71 3.30 15.08
C ARG A 46 7.16 2.85 14.90
N GLU A 47 7.60 2.64 13.66
CA GLU A 47 8.98 2.23 13.37
C GLU A 47 9.99 3.32 13.77
N ALA A 48 9.69 4.59 13.47
CA ALA A 48 10.53 5.71 13.87
C ALA A 48 10.58 5.87 15.40
N ARG A 49 9.41 5.82 16.07
CA ARG A 49 9.32 5.90 17.54
C ARG A 49 10.02 4.73 18.24
N GLY A 50 10.01 3.54 17.62
CA GLY A 50 10.70 2.36 18.10
C GLY A 50 12.20 2.33 17.79
N GLY A 51 12.73 3.33 17.07
CA GLY A 51 14.13 3.39 16.66
C GLY A 51 14.51 2.36 15.60
N MET A 52 13.55 1.79 14.88
CA MET A 52 13.81 0.84 13.78
C MET A 52 14.26 1.56 12.49
N ILE A 53 13.84 2.80 12.30
CA ILE A 53 14.25 3.67 11.20
C ILE A 53 14.67 5.05 11.74
N ASP A 54 15.57 5.73 11.04
CA ASP A 54 16.01 7.07 11.41
C ASP A 54 14.89 8.10 11.22
N ALA A 55 14.88 9.14 12.06
CA ALA A 55 13.86 10.18 12.02
C ALA A 55 13.84 10.96 10.69
N SER A 56 15.02 11.17 10.07
CA SER A 56 15.13 11.81 8.76
C SER A 56 14.51 10.96 7.66
N GLU A 57 14.75 9.64 7.70
CA GLU A 57 14.16 8.69 6.78
C GLU A 57 12.64 8.60 6.95
N ALA A 58 12.17 8.48 8.20
CA ALA A 58 10.75 8.50 8.52
C ALA A 58 10.06 9.78 8.02
N GLY A 59 10.71 10.94 8.16
CA GLY A 59 10.21 12.22 7.65
C GLY A 59 10.04 12.23 6.13
N ARG A 60 11.02 11.69 5.38
CA ARG A 60 10.92 11.56 3.91
C ARG A 60 9.77 10.66 3.50
N LEU A 61 9.61 9.51 4.16
CA LEU A 61 8.52 8.57 3.89
C LEU A 61 7.15 9.21 4.18
N ALA A 62 7.01 9.87 5.33
CA ALA A 62 5.78 10.58 5.69
C ALA A 62 5.43 11.69 4.69
N TYR A 63 6.42 12.41 4.17
CA TYR A 63 6.22 13.43 3.14
C TYR A 63 5.68 12.82 1.84
N ILE A 64 6.28 11.73 1.35
CA ILE A 64 5.80 11.04 0.15
C ILE A 64 4.37 10.53 0.34
N LEU A 65 4.10 9.86 1.48
CA LEU A 65 2.76 9.36 1.81
C LEU A 65 1.72 10.49 1.87
N SER A 66 2.10 11.66 2.39
CA SER A 66 1.23 12.85 2.41
C SER A 66 0.90 13.35 1.00
N GLY A 67 1.88 13.33 0.09
CA GLY A 67 1.67 13.66 -1.32
C GLY A 67 0.69 12.70 -2.00
N ILE A 68 0.84 11.40 -1.75
CA ILE A 68 -0.08 10.37 -2.28
C ILE A 68 -1.50 10.59 -1.74
N GLY A 69 -1.65 10.82 -0.43
CA GLY A 69 -2.96 11.10 0.17
C GLY A 69 -3.69 12.28 -0.48
N LYS A 70 -2.98 13.38 -0.72
CA LYS A 70 -3.53 14.56 -1.42
C LYS A 70 -3.99 14.26 -2.84
N LEU A 71 -3.25 13.43 -3.59
CA LEU A 71 -3.64 13.05 -4.94
C LEU A 71 -4.90 12.19 -4.94
N ILE A 72 -5.00 11.23 -4.01
CA ILE A 72 -6.20 10.40 -3.83
C ILE A 72 -7.41 11.30 -3.52
N GLU A 73 -7.28 12.22 -2.56
CA GLU A 73 -8.33 13.18 -2.21
C GLU A 73 -8.78 14.00 -3.44
N ALA A 74 -7.82 14.55 -4.19
CA ALA A 74 -8.12 15.33 -5.38
C ALA A 74 -8.91 14.53 -6.42
N THR A 75 -8.49 13.30 -6.72
CA THR A 75 -9.17 12.43 -7.68
C THR A 75 -10.58 12.03 -7.20
N GLU A 76 -10.75 11.76 -5.91
CA GLU A 76 -12.08 11.43 -5.35
C GLU A 76 -13.02 12.63 -5.40
N ILE A 77 -12.53 13.83 -5.09
CA ILE A 77 -13.30 15.07 -5.20
C ILE A 77 -13.70 15.34 -6.65
N GLU A 78 -12.76 15.26 -7.60
CA GLU A 78 -13.02 15.43 -9.03
C GLU A 78 -14.09 14.45 -9.52
N LYS A 79 -13.96 13.17 -9.15
CA LYS A 79 -14.96 12.14 -9.50
C LYS A 79 -16.36 12.49 -8.98
N ARG A 80 -16.46 12.97 -7.74
CA ARG A 80 -17.73 13.37 -7.13
C ARG A 80 -18.31 14.62 -7.79
N LEU A 81 -17.48 15.59 -8.14
CA LEU A 81 -17.89 16.79 -8.87
C LEU A 81 -18.47 16.43 -10.25
N VAL A 82 -17.76 15.61 -11.03
CA VAL A 82 -18.26 15.15 -12.34
C VAL A 82 -19.60 14.42 -12.22
N GLN A 83 -19.78 13.60 -11.17
CA GLN A 83 -21.06 12.95 -10.91
C GLN A 83 -22.19 13.92 -10.57
N MET A 84 -21.88 15.01 -9.84
CA MET A 84 -22.86 16.05 -9.53
C MET A 84 -23.21 16.88 -10.76
N GLU A 85 -22.23 17.29 -11.55
CA GLU A 85 -22.43 18.06 -12.78
C GLU A 85 -23.31 17.30 -13.77
N ARG A 86 -23.07 16.00 -13.96
CA ARG A 86 -23.94 15.15 -14.81
C ARG A 86 -25.40 15.17 -14.35
N LYS A 87 -25.65 15.03 -13.05
CA LYS A 87 -27.02 15.06 -12.48
C LYS A 87 -27.72 16.40 -12.60
N LEU A 88 -26.98 17.51 -12.71
CA LEU A 88 -27.54 18.85 -12.85
C LEU A 88 -27.81 19.23 -14.31
N LEU A 89 -27.17 18.56 -15.26
CA LEU A 89 -27.28 18.82 -16.70
C LEU A 89 -28.20 17.82 -17.44
N GLU A 90 -28.64 16.76 -16.75
CA GLU A 90 -29.73 15.85 -17.15
C GLU A 90 -31.11 16.41 -16.78
#